data_AF-A0A1H2MLL5-F1
#
_entry.id   AF-A0A1H2MLL5-F1
#
_cell.length_a   1.000
_cell.length_b   1.000
_cell.length_c   1.000
_cell.angle_alpha   90.00
_cell.angle_beta   90.00
_cell.angle_gamma   90.00
#
_symmetry.space_group_name_H-M   'P 1'
#
loop_
_entity.id
_entity.type
_entity.pdbx_description
1 polymer ?
#
loop_
_entity_poly.entity_id
_entity_poly.type
_entity_poly.pdbx_seq_one_letter_code
_entity_poly.pdbx_strand_id
1 'polypeptide(L)' 'MSIGDKAKDAVQKAAGKAEEAVGKKTDDAELTAQGHKDQAMGEARMETEKAKDAVQD' A
#
# COMPACT_ATOMS: atom_id res chain seq x y z
N MET A 1 11.93 12.34 -5.09
CA MET A 1 11.70 10.88 -5.00
C MET A 1 12.44 10.15 -6.11
N SER A 2 13.26 9.15 -5.77
CA SER A 2 14.11 8.39 -6.70
C SER A 2 13.31 7.30 -7.43
N ILE A 3 13.83 6.75 -8.54
CA ILE A 3 13.20 5.65 -9.30
C ILE A 3 12.93 4.43 -8.41
N GLY A 4 13.81 4.19 -7.43
CA GLY A 4 13.67 3.12 -6.45
C GLY A 4 12.46 3.26 -5.54
N ASP A 5 12.07 4.49 -5.17
CA ASP A 5 10.91 4.73 -4.31
C ASP A 5 9.61 4.41 -5.05
N LYS A 6 9.50 4.87 -6.31
CA LYS A 6 8.34 4.55 -7.17
C LYS A 6 8.20 3.06 -7.44
N ALA A 7 9.33 2.36 -7.61
CA ALA A 7 9.33 0.91 -7.80
C ALA A 7 8.86 0.18 -6.53
N LYS A 8 9.33 0.59 -5.35
CA LYS A 8 8.87 0.04 -4.07
C LYS A 8 7.37 0.25 -3.85
N ASP A 9 6.87 1.46 -4.12
CA ASP A 9 5.44 1.75 -4.01
C ASP A 9 4.59 0.90 -4.96
N ALA A 10 5.06 0.73 -6.20
CA ALA A 10 4.38 -0.11 -7.18
C ALA A 10 4.37 -1.59 -6.76
N VAL A 11 5.49 -2.08 -6.22
CA VAL A 11 5.62 -3.45 -5.70
C VAL A 11 4.71 -3.66 -4.49
N GLN A 12 4.67 -2.72 -3.54
CA GLN A 12 3.77 -2.81 -2.38
C GLN A 12 2.30 -2.79 -2.79
N LYS A 13 1.91 -1.91 -3.72
CA LYS A 13 0.54 -1.89 -4.26
C LYS A 13 0.18 -3.17 -5.00
N ALA A 14 1.13 -3.74 -5.75
CA ALA A 14 0.92 -5.00 -6.44
C ALA A 14 0.79 -6.18 -5.46
N ALA A 15 1.61 -6.21 -4.41
CA ALA A 15 1.54 -7.23 -3.36
C ALA A 15 0.21 -7.19 -2.61
N GLY A 16 -0.22 -6.01 -2.12
CA GLY A 16 -1.49 -5.90 -1.40
C GLY A 16 -2.72 -6.21 -2.26
N LYS A 17 -2.68 -5.88 -3.56
CA LYS A 17 -3.73 -6.30 -4.51
C LYS A 17 -3.70 -7.80 -4.78
N ALA A 18 -2.52 -8.41 -4.81
CA ALA A 18 -2.38 -9.85 -4.98
C ALA A 18 -2.94 -10.59 -3.75
N GLU A 19 -2.63 -10.14 -2.53
CA GLU A 19 -3.21 -10.68 -1.30
C GLU A 19 -4.72 -10.52 -1.24
N GLU A 20 -5.26 -9.36 -1.63
CA GLU A 20 -6.70 -9.15 -1.72
C GLU A 20 -7.35 -10.09 -2.74
N ALA A 21 -6.73 -10.26 -3.92
CA ALA A 21 -7.26 -11.12 -4.97
C ALA A 21 -7.18 -12.62 -4.60
N VAL A 22 -6.08 -13.05 -3.97
CA VAL A 22 -5.91 -14.42 -3.48
C VAL A 22 -6.91 -14.67 -2.36
N GLY A 23 -7.03 -13.76 -1.39
CA GLY A 23 -7.97 -13.87 -0.27
C GLY A 23 -9.42 -13.98 -0.73
N LYS A 24 -9.84 -13.13 -1.67
CA LYS A 24 -11.18 -13.22 -2.29
C LYS A 24 -11.40 -14.54 -3.02
N LYS A 25 -10.36 -15.09 -3.65
CA LYS A 25 -10.45 -16.33 -4.42
C LYS A 25 -10.45 -17.58 -3.54
N THR A 26 -9.82 -17.52 -2.36
CA THR A 26 -9.77 -18.63 -1.40
C THR A 26 -10.81 -18.50 -0.29
N ASP A 27 -11.72 -17.53 -0.35
CA ASP A 27 -12.64 -17.16 0.74
C ASP A 27 -11.92 -16.91 2.08
N ASP A 28 -10.67 -16.46 1.99
CA ASP A 28 -9.84 -16.12 3.14
C ASP A 28 -10.04 -14.65 3.50
N ALA A 29 -10.95 -14.44 4.46
CA ALA A 29 -11.28 -13.13 4.98
C ALA A 29 -10.08 -12.44 5.66
N GLU A 30 -9.14 -13.21 6.20
CA GLU A 30 -7.96 -12.69 6.89
C GLU A 30 -6.97 -12.10 5.88
N LEU A 31 -6.73 -12.83 4.77
CA LEU A 31 -5.87 -12.36 3.68
C LEU A 31 -6.46 -11.12 2.98
N THR A 32 -7.78 -11.12 2.77
CA THR A 32 -8.50 -9.95 2.22
C THR A 32 -8.39 -8.74 3.13
N ALA A 33 -8.56 -8.94 4.44
CA ALA A 33 -8.44 -7.88 5.44
C ALA A 33 -7.00 -7.34 5.55
N GLN A 34 -5.98 -8.20 5.43
CA GLN A 34 -4.58 -7.78 5.37
C GLN A 34 -4.31 -6.91 4.15
N GLY A 35 -4.71 -7.35 2.94
CA GLY A 35 -4.52 -6.57 1.72
C GLY A 35 -5.17 -5.18 1.79
N HIS A 36 -6.39 -5.09 2.35
CA HIS A 36 -7.06 -3.81 2.59
C HIS A 36 -6.35 -2.94 3.65
N LYS A 37 -5.86 -3.54 4.74
CA LYS A 37 -5.10 -2.82 5.78
C LYS A 37 -3.80 -2.25 5.22
N ASP A 38 -3.06 -3.04 4.45
CA ASP A 38 -1.78 -2.62 3.89
C ASP A 38 -1.95 -1.50 2.87
N GLN A 39 -3.01 -1.55 2.05
CA GLN A 39 -3.38 -0.45 1.15
C GLN A 39 -3.69 0.84 1.95
N ALA A 40 -4.54 0.75 2.97
CA ALA A 40 -4.92 1.91 3.78
C ALA A 40 -3.73 2.51 4.55
N MET A 41 -2.87 1.67 5.11
CA MET A 41 -1.67 2.11 5.82
C MET A 41 -0.66 2.76 4.87
N GLY A 42 -0.53 2.23 3.65
CA GLY A 42 0.31 2.82 2.59
C GLY A 42 -0.18 4.18 2.13
N GLU A 43 -1.49 4.35 1.94
CA GLU A 43 -2.09 5.65 1.60
C GLU A 43 -1.90 6.68 2.71
N ALA A 44 -2.18 6.31 3.96
CA ALA A 44 -1.97 7.17 5.12
C ALA A 44 -0.50 7.61 5.25
N ARG A 45 0.45 6.71 4.97
CA ARG A 45 1.89 7.02 5.00
C ARG A 45 2.27 8.00 3.91
N MET A 46 1.80 7.81 2.68
CA MET A 46 2.01 8.73 1.57
C MET A 46 1.42 10.12 1.86
N GLU A 47 0.21 10.19 2.41
CA GLU A 47 -0.37 11.49 2.79
C GLU A 47 0.43 12.18 3.90
N THR A 48 0.90 11.40 4.89
CA THR A 48 1.74 11.92 5.97
C THR A 48 3.08 12.43 5.42
N GLU A 49 3.72 11.70 4.51
CA GLU A 49 4.98 12.12 3.88
C GLU A 49 4.78 13.35 2.99
N LYS A 50 3.70 13.41 2.19
CA LYS A 50 3.35 14.60 1.41
C LYS A 50 3.12 15.82 2.30
N ALA A 51 2.41 15.65 3.41
CA ALA A 51 2.20 16.72 4.37
C ALA A 51 3.54 17.18 4.95
N LYS A 52 4.42 16.25 5.37
CA LYS A 52 5.76 16.58 5.89
C LYS A 52 6.67 17.26 4.88
N ASP A 53 6.65 16.88 3.60
CA ASP A 53 7.38 17.57 2.53
C ASP A 53 6.83 19.00 2.38
N ALA A 54 5.51 19.17 2.36
CA ALA A 54 4.88 20.48 2.21
C ALA A 54 5.11 21.44 3.40
N VAL A 55 5.46 20.93 4.59
CA VAL A 55 5.84 21.77 5.74
C VAL A 55 7.36 21.99 5.83
N GLN A 56 8.17 21.17 5.15
CA GLN A 56 9.63 21.28 5.16
C GLN A 56 10.20 22.09 3.98
N ASP A 57 9.38 22.40 2.96
CA ASP A 57 9.70 23.32 1.85
C ASP A 57 9.47 24.80 2.23
#